data_AF-A0AAP0FTN3-F1
#
_entry.id   AF-A0AAP0FTN3-F1
#
_cell.length_a   1.000
_cell.length_b   1.000
_cell.length_c   1.000
_cell.angle_alpha   90.00
_cell.angle_beta   90.00
_cell.angle_gamma   90.00
#
_symmetry.space_group_name_H-M   'P 1'
#
loop_
_entity.id
_entity.type
_entity.pdbx_description
1 polymer ?
#
loop_
_entity_poly.entity_id
_entity_poly.type
_entity_poly.pdbx_seq_one_letter_code
_entity_poly.pdbx_strand_id
1 'polypeptide(L)'
;MASSGEHEFASAARARLYRHPRSRLFWDERVVVRVGEKLGARLLQIGVSDISLHLEDGGPEHLSFPLHYRRPIASMLRSVEGAGVPVVGADELRCDRDPPAA
;
A
#
# COMPACT_ATOMS: atom_id res chain seq x y z
N MET A 1 1.10 -9.13 -11.82
CA MET A 1 0.35 -7.87 -11.59
C MET A 1 -0.64 -8.08 -10.46
N ALA A 2 -0.82 -7.10 -9.58
CA ALA A 2 -1.82 -7.09 -8.51
C ALA A 2 -2.51 -5.72 -8.53
N SER A 3 -3.84 -5.67 -8.65
CA SER A 3 -4.60 -4.43 -8.76
C SER A 3 -5.97 -4.51 -8.09
N SER A 4 -6.43 -3.38 -7.55
CA SER A 4 -7.79 -3.23 -7.02
C SER A 4 -8.89 -3.32 -8.09
N GLY A 5 -8.54 -3.39 -9.38
CA GLY A 5 -9.47 -3.60 -10.50
C GLY A 5 -9.80 -5.07 -10.77
N GLU A 6 -9.16 -6.02 -10.09
CA GLU A 6 -9.37 -7.44 -10.32
C GLU A 6 -10.71 -7.95 -9.76
N HIS A 7 -11.20 -9.07 -10.30
CA HIS A 7 -12.55 -9.58 -10.02
C HIS A 7 -12.83 -9.79 -8.52
N GLU A 8 -11.82 -10.20 -7.74
CA GLU A 8 -11.90 -10.40 -6.29
C GLU A 8 -12.14 -9.12 -5.47
N PHE A 9 -11.96 -7.94 -6.09
CA PHE A 9 -12.22 -6.62 -5.52
C PHE A 9 -13.51 -5.99 -6.06
N ALA A 10 -14.14 -6.59 -7.07
CA ALA A 10 -15.29 -6.00 -7.75
C ALA A 10 -16.49 -5.78 -6.82
N SER A 11 -16.70 -6.65 -5.83
CA SER A 11 -17.75 -6.51 -4.81
C SER A 11 -17.51 -5.30 -3.90
N ALA A 12 -16.27 -5.12 -3.42
CA ALA A 12 -15.87 -3.99 -2.60
C ALA A 12 -15.95 -2.66 -3.38
N ALA A 13 -15.55 -2.66 -4.66
CA ALA A 13 -15.67 -1.50 -5.54
C ALA A 13 -17.14 -1.13 -5.79
N ARG A 14 -18.00 -2.11 -6.10
CA ARG A 14 -19.45 -1.90 -6.26
C ARG A 14 -20.10 -1.36 -4.99
N ALA A 15 -19.81 -1.94 -3.84
CA ALA A 15 -20.36 -1.48 -2.56
C ALA A 15 -20.08 0.01 -2.28
N ARG A 16 -18.94 0.53 -2.73
CA ARG A 16 -18.58 1.96 -2.58
C ARG A 16 -19.24 2.85 -3.62
N LEU A 17 -19.43 2.37 -4.85
CA LEU A 17 -20.10 3.13 -5.91
C LEU A 17 -21.56 3.45 -5.59
N TYR A 18 -22.24 2.57 -4.84
CA TYR A 18 -23.65 2.70 -4.48
C TYR A 18 -23.88 3.29 -3.08
N ARG A 19 -22.83 3.63 -2.32
CA ARG A 19 -22.95 4.22 -0.97
C ARG A 19 -23.09 5.75 -1.03
N HIS A 20 -23.98 6.31 -0.22
CA HIS A 20 -24.11 7.75 0.00
C HIS A 20 -23.65 8.15 1.42
N PRO A 21 -22.85 9.22 1.59
CA PRO A 21 -22.20 10.00 0.53
C PRO A 21 -21.15 9.16 -0.22
N ARG A 22 -20.99 9.43 -1.52
CA ARG A 22 -20.04 8.71 -2.38
C ARG A 22 -18.61 9.01 -1.91
N SER A 23 -17.98 8.05 -1.24
CA SER A 23 -16.56 8.13 -0.97
C SER A 23 -15.80 7.91 -2.27
N ARG A 24 -15.01 8.91 -2.69
CA ARG A 24 -14.06 8.79 -3.80
C ARG A 24 -12.80 8.00 -3.41
N LEU A 25 -12.68 7.59 -2.14
CA LEU A 25 -11.53 6.84 -1.63
C LEU A 25 -11.70 5.35 -1.95
N PHE A 26 -11.39 4.99 -3.20
CA PHE A 26 -11.35 3.59 -3.64
C PHE A 26 -10.18 2.81 -3.00
N TRP A 27 -9.17 3.53 -2.49
CA TRP A 27 -7.97 3.03 -1.81
C TRP A 27 -8.12 3.01 -0.28
N ASP A 28 -9.09 2.24 0.19
CA ASP A 28 -9.28 1.94 1.62
C ASP A 28 -8.23 0.94 2.10
N GLU A 29 -7.83 1.03 3.37
CA GLU A 29 -6.80 0.24 4.03
C GLU A 29 -7.00 -1.27 3.82
N ARG A 30 -8.24 -1.75 3.86
CA ARG A 30 -8.54 -3.18 3.60
C ARG A 30 -8.23 -3.63 2.18
N VAL A 31 -8.46 -2.76 1.20
CA VAL A 31 -8.20 -3.08 -0.22
C VAL A 31 -6.70 -3.08 -0.46
N VAL A 32 -5.98 -2.09 0.06
CA VAL A 32 -4.51 -2.06 -0.08
C VAL A 32 -3.81 -3.21 0.61
N VAL A 33 -4.26 -3.64 1.78
CA VAL A 33 -3.68 -4.84 2.43
C VAL A 33 -3.86 -6.07 1.55
N ARG A 34 -5.07 -6.35 1.06
CA ARG A 34 -5.30 -7.52 0.18
C ARG A 34 -4.53 -7.45 -1.14
N VAL A 35 -4.36 -6.25 -1.70
CA VAL A 35 -3.51 -6.04 -2.88
C VAL A 35 -2.04 -6.33 -2.54
N GLY A 36 -1.57 -5.89 -1.36
CA GLY A 36 -0.22 -6.15 -0.86
C GLY A 36 0.07 -7.64 -0.64
N GLU A 37 -0.81 -8.35 0.06
CA GLU A 37 -0.75 -9.81 0.23
C GLU A 37 -0.59 -10.54 -1.12
N LYS A 38 -1.44 -10.18 -2.09
CA LYS A 38 -1.42 -10.78 -3.42
C LYS A 38 -0.14 -10.43 -4.17
N LEU A 39 0.31 -9.17 -4.07
CA LEU A 39 1.57 -8.74 -4.67
C LEU A 39 2.73 -9.57 -4.10
N GLY A 40 2.84 -9.69 -2.77
CA GLY A 40 3.84 -10.52 -2.10
C GLY A 40 3.83 -11.98 -2.58
N ALA A 41 2.64 -12.61 -2.60
CA ALA A 41 2.50 -13.97 -3.10
C ALA A 41 2.96 -14.13 -4.58
N ARG A 42 2.67 -13.14 -5.43
CA ARG A 42 3.09 -13.15 -6.84
C ARG A 42 4.60 -12.96 -7.00
N LEU A 43 5.21 -12.10 -6.18
CA LEU A 43 6.66 -11.86 -6.18
C LEU A 43 7.42 -13.13 -5.78
N LEU A 44 6.96 -13.81 -4.74
CA LEU A 44 7.53 -15.10 -4.34
C LEU A 44 7.38 -16.16 -5.43
N GLN A 45 6.23 -16.23 -6.11
CA GLN A 45 6.02 -17.17 -7.22
C GLN A 45 6.99 -16.99 -8.38
N ILE A 46 7.45 -15.75 -8.62
CA ILE A 46 8.43 -15.45 -9.66
C ILE A 46 9.88 -15.46 -9.14
N GLY A 47 10.09 -15.82 -7.88
CA GLY A 47 11.42 -15.92 -7.28
C GLY A 47 12.04 -14.59 -6.84
N VAL A 48 11.24 -13.53 -6.69
CA VAL A 48 11.72 -12.25 -6.14
C VAL A 48 11.79 -12.35 -4.61
N SER A 49 12.99 -12.10 -4.07
CA SER A 49 13.29 -12.16 -2.63
C SER A 49 13.09 -10.85 -1.89
N ASP A 50 13.22 -9.71 -2.57
CA ASP A 50 13.21 -8.39 -1.95
C ASP A 50 12.82 -7.31 -2.97
N ILE A 51 12.33 -6.18 -2.46
CA ILE A 51 12.03 -5.00 -3.26
C ILE A 51 12.65 -3.78 -2.60
N SER A 52 13.24 -2.91 -3.41
CA SER A 52 13.67 -1.57 -2.99
C SER A 52 12.75 -0.52 -3.60
N LEU A 53 12.23 0.36 -2.77
CA LEU A 53 11.47 1.53 -3.20
C LEU A 53 12.44 2.67 -3.44
N HIS A 54 12.60 3.05 -4.70
CA HIS A 54 13.29 4.28 -5.07
C HIS A 54 12.25 5.39 -5.20
N LEU A 55 12.17 6.21 -4.16
CA LEU A 55 11.43 7.46 -4.19
C LEU A 55 12.40 8.48 -4.81
N GLU A 56 12.31 8.66 -6.13
CA GLU A 56 13.08 9.69 -6.84
C GLU A 56 12.78 11.04 -6.17
N ASP A 57 13.85 11.70 -5.72
CA ASP A 57 13.90 12.92 -4.94
C ASP A 57 13.42 12.82 -3.47
N GLY A 58 14.37 12.77 -2.53
CA GLY A 58 14.35 13.61 -1.32
C GLY A 58 13.49 13.22 -0.11
N GLY A 59 13.41 11.96 0.32
CA GLY A 59 12.83 11.60 1.62
C GLY A 59 11.32 11.92 1.80
N PRO A 60 10.76 11.75 3.02
CA PRO A 60 9.31 11.86 3.27
C PRO A 60 8.72 13.24 2.91
N GLU A 61 9.54 14.27 2.88
CA GLU A 61 9.16 15.65 2.57
C GLU A 61 9.01 15.94 1.07
N HIS A 62 9.64 15.14 0.19
CA HIS A 62 9.53 15.29 -1.27
C HIS A 62 8.58 14.28 -1.94
N LEU A 63 7.98 13.39 -1.16
CA LEU A 63 6.86 12.57 -1.61
C LEU A 63 5.72 13.48 -2.10
N SER A 64 5.60 13.62 -3.42
CA SER A 64 4.54 14.38 -4.10
C SER A 64 3.13 13.82 -3.83
N PHE A 65 3.03 12.70 -3.08
CA PHE A 65 1.79 12.12 -2.64
C PHE A 65 1.18 12.90 -1.45
N PRO A 66 -0.09 13.33 -1.57
CA PRO A 66 -0.84 13.82 -0.42
C PRO A 66 -0.84 12.83 0.75
N LEU A 67 -0.82 13.34 1.99
CA LEU A 67 -0.77 12.53 3.22
C LEU A 67 -1.81 11.40 3.28
N HIS A 68 -3.00 11.63 2.72
CA HIS A 68 -4.08 10.65 2.70
C HIS A 68 -3.82 9.43 1.80
N TYR A 69 -2.85 9.49 0.88
CA TYR A 69 -2.38 8.34 0.10
C TYR A 69 -1.22 7.60 0.75
N ARG A 70 -0.39 8.29 1.55
CA ARG A 70 0.81 7.70 2.16
C ARG A 70 0.46 6.55 3.12
N ARG A 71 -0.57 6.73 3.96
CA ARG A 71 -1.00 5.70 4.93
C ARG A 71 -1.51 4.42 4.27
N PRO A 72 -2.40 4.46 3.26
CA PRO A 72 -2.75 3.27 2.48
C PRO A 72 -1.55 2.58 1.82
N ILE A 73 -0.64 3.35 1.23
CA ILE A 73 0.56 2.78 0.57
C ILE A 73 1.45 2.09 1.61
N ALA A 74 1.72 2.74 2.75
CA ALA A 74 2.48 2.14 3.84
C ALA A 74 1.85 0.82 4.32
N SER A 75 0.52 0.78 4.47
CA SER A 75 -0.17 -0.46 4.86
C SER A 75 -0.10 -1.55 3.78
N MET A 76 -0.09 -1.19 2.50
CA MET A 76 0.14 -2.13 1.40
C MET A 76 1.53 -2.78 1.52
N LEU A 77 2.57 -1.97 1.74
CA LEU A 77 3.95 -2.44 1.79
C LEU A 77 4.20 -3.34 3.00
N ARG A 78 3.67 -2.97 4.17
CA ARG A 78 3.69 -3.83 5.36
C ARG A 78 3.03 -5.19 5.11
N SER A 79 1.99 -5.22 4.28
CA SER A 79 1.32 -6.47 3.90
C SER A 79 2.16 -7.31 2.94
N VAL A 80 2.95 -6.69 2.07
CA VAL A 80 3.96 -7.37 1.24
C VAL A 80 5.07 -7.98 2.11
N GLU A 81 5.56 -7.21 3.09
CA GLU A 81 6.54 -7.69 4.07
C GLU A 81 5.99 -8.89 4.87
N GLY A 82 4.75 -8.79 5.35
CA GLY A 82 4.07 -9.89 6.04
C GLY A 82 3.85 -11.15 5.19
N ALA A 83 3.84 -11.00 3.86
CA ALA A 83 3.82 -12.12 2.92
C ALA A 83 5.21 -12.75 2.69
N GLY A 84 6.27 -12.22 3.30
CA GLY A 84 7.64 -12.75 3.24
C GLY A 84 8.56 -12.07 2.23
N VAL A 85 8.15 -10.94 1.65
CA VAL A 85 8.99 -10.15 0.75
C VAL A 85 9.42 -8.86 1.44
N PRO A 86 10.66 -8.77 1.98
CA PRO A 86 11.18 -7.54 2.57
C PRO A 86 11.13 -6.36 1.61
N VAL A 87 10.75 -5.20 2.14
CA VAL A 87 10.64 -3.94 1.38
C VAL A 87 11.57 -2.90 1.98
N VAL A 88 12.65 -2.59 1.28
CA VAL A 88 13.58 -1.53 1.65
C VAL A 88 13.02 -0.17 1.23
N GLY A 89 13.10 0.84 2.11
CA GLY A 89 12.60 2.20 1.84
C GLY A 89 11.13 2.43 2.20
N ALA A 90 10.42 1.42 2.72
CA ALA A 90 9.02 1.58 3.17
C ALA A 90 8.89 2.54 4.37
N ASP A 91 9.95 2.71 5.16
CA ASP A 91 10.00 3.63 6.29
C ASP A 91 9.84 5.10 5.88
N GLU A 92 10.26 5.47 4.65
CA GLU A 92 10.14 6.83 4.14
C GLU A 92 8.68 7.26 3.91
N LEU A 93 7.76 6.30 3.83
CA LEU A 93 6.32 6.55 3.72
C LEU A 93 5.64 6.70 5.09
N ARG A 94 6.34 6.39 6.20
CA ARG A 94 5.81 6.52 7.57
C ARG A 94 5.90 7.99 7.99
N CYS A 95 4.78 8.71 7.90
CA CYS A 95 4.66 10.06 8.46
C CYS A 95 4.41 10.08 9.97
N ASP A 96 4.29 8.92 10.63
CA ASP A 96 4.21 8.86 12.09
C ASP A 96 5.64 8.83 12.66
N ARG A 97 6.27 10.00 12.72
CA ARG A 97 7.32 10.22 13.71
C ARG A 97 6.61 10.48 15.03
N ASP A 98 6.16 9.42 15.71
CA ASP A 98 6.19 9.51 17.18
C ASP A 98 7.66 9.77 17.54
N PRO A 99 7.97 10.84 18.29
CA PRO A 99 9.33 11.08 18.70
C PRO A 99 9.83 9.83 19.46
N PRO A 100 11.10 9.42 19.28
CA PRO A 100 11.65 8.37 20.12
C PRO A 100 11.44 8.80 21.58
N ALA A 101 10.77 7.95 22.36
CA ALA A 101 10.60 8.18 23.79
C ALA A 101 11.98 8.46 24.40
N ALA A 102 12.12 9.67 24.96
CA ALA A 102 13.33 10.17 25.59
C ALA A 102 13.71 9.37 26.84
#